data_AF-C5L5G9-F1
#
_entry.id   AF-C5L5G9-F1
#
_cell.length_a   1.000
_cell.length_b   1.000
_cell.length_c   1.000
_cell.angle_alpha   90.00
_cell.angle_beta   90.00
_cell.angle_gamma   90.00
#
_symmetry.space_group_name_H-M   'P 1'
#
loop_
_entity.id
_entity.type
_entity.pdbx_description
1 polymer ?
#
loop_
_entity_poly.entity_id
_entity_poly.type
_entity_poly.pdbx_seq_one_letter_code
_entity_poly.pdbx_strand_id
1 'polypeptide(L)'
;VDGSKRSSHSNAYFFGFWKSKRIVLFDTLLTLTHEEILSVLSHELGHWYHNHLVKSMTAASAHLFVIMYAYGIFVQRYGVQLLSDFGFPTMPDGSVPAMVALMLFTRLWQPIDQAIDVLMTVQTRTFEFQADRFSVDDGRS
;
A
#
# COMPACT_ATOMS: atom_id res chain seq x y z
N VAL A 1 -19.38 -6.75 -10.17
CA VAL A 1 -19.37 -5.26 -10.17
C VAL A 1 -19.15 -4.80 -11.61
N ASP A 2 -19.80 -3.73 -12.06
CA ASP A 2 -19.64 -3.17 -13.42
C ASP A 2 -18.25 -2.49 -13.52
N GLY A 3 -17.22 -3.29 -13.81
CA GLY A 3 -15.82 -2.88 -13.88
C GLY A 3 -15.41 -2.36 -15.27
N SER A 4 -16.24 -2.68 -16.27
CA SER A 4 -16.08 -2.31 -17.68
C SER A 4 -15.90 -0.80 -17.93
N LYS A 5 -16.41 0.05 -17.03
CA LYS A 5 -16.38 1.52 -17.14
C LYS A 5 -15.09 2.18 -16.63
N ARG A 6 -14.20 1.47 -15.95
CA ARG A 6 -13.03 2.10 -15.28
C ARG A 6 -11.66 1.49 -15.60
N SER A 7 -11.58 0.24 -16.06
CA SER A 7 -10.34 -0.33 -16.63
C SER A 7 -10.60 -1.65 -17.37
N SER A 8 -9.82 -1.95 -18.41
CA SER A 8 -9.87 -3.20 -19.17
C SER A 8 -9.25 -4.42 -18.46
N HIS A 9 -8.78 -4.28 -17.22
CA HIS A 9 -8.28 -5.41 -16.45
C HIS A 9 -9.44 -6.21 -15.86
N SER A 10 -9.55 -7.47 -16.29
CA SER A 10 -10.37 -8.49 -15.65
C SER A 10 -9.84 -8.69 -14.22
N ASN A 11 -10.64 -8.31 -13.22
CA ASN A 11 -10.19 -8.28 -11.83
C ASN A 11 -11.20 -9.01 -10.95
N ALA A 12 -10.71 -9.83 -10.04
CA ALA A 12 -11.49 -10.40 -8.96
C ALA A 12 -10.74 -10.06 -7.68
N TYR A 13 -11.43 -9.68 -6.61
CA TYR A 13 -10.75 -9.50 -5.34
C TYR A 13 -11.56 -10.09 -4.21
N PHE A 14 -10.84 -10.65 -3.24
CA PHE A 14 -11.40 -11.09 -1.98
C PHE A 14 -11.50 -9.91 -1.03
N PHE A 15 -12.66 -9.72 -0.41
CA PHE A 15 -12.82 -8.75 0.67
C PHE A 15 -13.45 -9.37 1.91
N GLY A 16 -13.02 -8.85 3.05
CA GLY A 16 -13.62 -9.07 4.35
C GLY A 16 -12.62 -9.47 5.43
N PHE A 17 -12.99 -9.17 6.67
CA PHE A 17 -12.16 -9.42 7.84
C PHE A 17 -12.50 -10.78 8.46
N TRP A 18 -11.47 -11.60 8.67
CA TRP A 18 -11.52 -12.85 9.43
C TRP A 18 -12.61 -13.85 9.00
N LYS A 19 -13.84 -13.68 9.51
CA LYS A 19 -14.98 -14.60 9.36
C LYS A 19 -15.95 -14.23 8.25
N SER A 20 -15.92 -12.99 7.76
CA SER A 20 -16.74 -12.55 6.63
C SER A 20 -15.89 -12.61 5.38
N LYS A 21 -16.13 -13.58 4.50
CA LYS A 21 -15.41 -13.74 3.23
C LYS A 21 -16.38 -13.50 2.09
N ARG A 22 -16.08 -12.52 1.23
CA ARG A 22 -16.87 -12.22 0.05
C ARG A 22 -15.92 -12.10 -1.15
N ILE A 23 -16.29 -12.77 -2.23
CA ILE A 23 -15.58 -12.71 -3.50
C ILE A 23 -16.32 -11.72 -4.38
N VAL A 24 -15.61 -10.72 -4.90
CA VAL A 24 -16.16 -9.79 -5.88
C VAL A 24 -15.58 -10.14 -7.24
N LEU A 25 -16.43 -10.64 -8.12
CA LEU A 25 -16.12 -10.90 -9.52
C LEU A 25 -16.53 -9.68 -10.36
N PHE A 26 -15.66 -9.26 -11.27
CA PHE A 26 -16.00 -8.26 -12.28
C PHE A 26 -16.85 -8.92 -13.37
N ASP A 27 -17.75 -8.14 -13.96
CA ASP A 27 -18.56 -8.54 -15.10
C ASP A 27 -17.71 -8.91 -16.33
N THR A 28 -16.56 -8.26 -16.50
CA THR A 28 -15.56 -8.57 -17.55
C THR A 28 -14.92 -9.95 -17.41
N LEU A 29 -14.96 -10.57 -16.21
CA LEU A 29 -14.53 -11.97 -16.04
C LEU A 29 -15.55 -12.97 -16.57
N LEU A 30 -16.84 -12.59 -16.65
CA LEU A 30 -17.90 -13.49 -17.11
C LEU A 30 -17.88 -13.69 -18.63
N THR A 31 -17.08 -12.91 -19.37
CA THR A 31 -16.87 -13.10 -20.81
C THR A 31 -15.72 -14.06 -21.14
N LEU A 32 -14.97 -14.52 -20.12
CA LEU A 32 -13.86 -15.47 -20.30
C LEU A 32 -14.36 -16.92 -20.28
N THR A 33 -13.50 -17.84 -20.73
CA THR A 33 -13.78 -19.27 -20.65
C THR A 33 -13.72 -19.77 -19.20
N HIS A 34 -14.34 -20.92 -18.94
CA HIS A 34 -14.39 -21.50 -17.58
C HIS A 34 -12.99 -21.73 -16.98
N GLU A 35 -12.05 -22.24 -17.78
CA GLU A 35 -10.67 -22.51 -17.35
C GLU A 35 -9.92 -21.22 -17.00
N GLU A 36 -10.06 -20.16 -17.81
CA GLU A 36 -9.45 -18.85 -17.53
C GLU A 36 -10.00 -18.23 -16.24
N ILE A 37 -11.32 -18.34 -16.00
CA ILE A 37 -11.94 -17.87 -14.76
C ILE A 37 -11.38 -18.61 -13.55
N LEU A 38 -11.23 -19.93 -13.64
CA LEU A 38 -10.68 -20.75 -12.55
C LEU A 38 -9.23 -20.42 -12.26
N SER A 39 -8.42 -20.17 -13.30
CA SER A 39 -7.01 -19.79 -13.15
C SER A 39 -6.86 -18.44 -12.43
N VAL A 40 -7.63 -17.42 -12.84
CA VAL A 40 -7.65 -16.11 -12.17
C VAL A 40 -8.14 -16.23 -10.73
N LEU A 41 -9.20 -17.01 -10.49
CA LEU A 41 -9.71 -17.25 -9.15
C LEU A 41 -8.69 -17.96 -8.25
N SER A 42 -7.93 -18.92 -8.78
CA SER A 42 -6.90 -19.63 -8.05
C SER A 42 -5.74 -18.70 -7.67
N HIS A 43 -5.29 -17.84 -8.59
CA HIS A 43 -4.29 -16.80 -8.32
C HIS A 43 -4.76 -15.85 -7.20
N GLU A 44 -5.98 -15.31 -7.30
CA GLU A 44 -6.55 -14.43 -6.27
C GLU A 44 -6.73 -15.13 -4.92
N LEU A 45 -7.06 -16.43 -4.95
CA LEU A 45 -7.12 -17.26 -3.74
C LEU A 45 -5.73 -17.48 -3.14
N GLY A 46 -4.67 -17.53 -3.96
CA GLY A 46 -3.28 -17.56 -3.54
C GLY A 46 -2.90 -16.31 -2.72
N HIS A 47 -3.31 -15.11 -3.16
CA HIS A 47 -3.11 -13.89 -2.38
C HIS A 47 -3.80 -13.95 -1.01
N TRP A 48 -4.99 -14.53 -0.97
CA TRP A 48 -5.71 -14.75 0.27
C TRP A 48 -5.02 -15.79 1.16
N TYR A 49 -4.63 -16.94 0.60
CA TYR A 49 -3.99 -18.04 1.30
C TYR A 49 -2.69 -17.59 2.01
N HIS A 50 -1.87 -16.80 1.32
CA HIS A 50 -0.63 -16.25 1.87
C HIS A 50 -0.82 -14.96 2.70
N ASN A 51 -2.06 -14.53 2.93
CA ASN A 51 -2.41 -13.33 3.69
C ASN A 51 -1.70 -12.06 3.19
N HIS A 52 -1.54 -11.90 1.87
CA HIS A 52 -0.82 -10.77 1.27
C HIS A 52 -1.43 -9.43 1.66
N LEU A 53 -2.77 -9.33 1.72
CA LEU A 53 -3.45 -8.11 2.18
C LEU A 53 -3.04 -7.70 3.60
N VAL A 54 -3.02 -8.65 4.54
CA VAL A 54 -2.67 -8.36 5.94
C VAL A 54 -1.20 -7.93 6.02
N LYS A 55 -0.30 -8.63 5.33
CA LYS A 55 1.12 -8.26 5.27
C LYS A 55 1.32 -6.84 4.72
N SER A 56 0.66 -6.49 3.63
CA SER A 56 0.72 -5.15 3.04
C SER A 56 0.13 -4.09 3.97
N MET A 57 -0.99 -4.36 4.63
CA MET A 57 -1.58 -3.44 5.61
C MET A 57 -0.65 -3.22 6.81
N THR A 58 -0.04 -4.28 7.34
CA THR A 58 0.92 -4.18 8.44
C THR A 58 2.17 -3.40 8.01
N ALA A 59 2.70 -3.68 6.81
CA ALA A 59 3.85 -2.96 6.27
C ALA A 59 3.57 -1.45 6.09
N ALA A 60 2.43 -1.10 5.48
CA ALA A 60 2.00 0.29 5.33
C ALA A 60 1.77 0.99 6.68
N SER A 61 1.15 0.30 7.65
CA SER A 61 0.93 0.84 8.99
C SER A 61 2.25 1.08 9.73
N ALA A 62 3.20 0.14 9.63
CA ALA A 62 4.52 0.26 10.23
C ALA A 62 5.32 1.40 9.57
N HIS A 63 5.27 1.53 8.26
CA HIS A 63 5.89 2.62 7.53
C HIS A 63 5.32 3.99 7.96
N LEU A 64 4.00 4.13 8.03
CA LEU A 64 3.34 5.34 8.52
C LEU A 64 3.75 5.66 9.97
N PHE A 65 3.84 4.65 10.83
CA PHE A 65 4.28 4.84 12.20
C PHE A 65 5.73 5.36 12.25
N VAL A 66 6.65 4.78 11.47
CA VAL A 66 8.06 5.19 11.42
C VAL A 66 8.19 6.64 10.96
N ILE A 67 7.52 7.03 9.87
CA ILE A 67 7.62 8.40 9.35
C ILE A 67 7.00 9.42 10.32
N MET A 68 5.88 9.10 10.98
CA MET A 68 5.26 9.98 11.98
C MET A 68 6.10 10.08 13.26
N TYR A 69 6.71 8.98 13.69
CA TYR A 69 7.62 8.98 14.83
C TYR A 69 8.89 9.80 14.55
N ALA A 70 9.49 9.61 13.36
CA ALA A 70 10.63 10.39 12.91
C ALA A 70 10.31 11.89 12.80
N TYR A 71 9.13 12.23 12.25
CA TYR A 71 8.61 13.59 12.22
C TYR A 71 8.50 14.20 13.62
N GLY A 72 7.95 13.45 14.60
CA GLY A 72 7.84 13.90 15.98
C GLY A 72 9.19 14.26 16.61
N ILE A 73 10.20 13.39 16.45
CA ILE A 73 11.57 13.66 16.91
C ILE A 73 12.16 14.88 16.19
N PHE A 74 11.96 14.95 14.88
CA PHE A 74 12.50 16.01 14.05
C PHE A 74 11.97 17.39 14.44
N VAL A 75 10.64 17.53 14.63
CA VAL A 75 10.02 18.80 15.03
C VAL A 75 10.44 19.22 16.42
N GLN A 76 10.51 18.28 17.39
CA GLN A 76 10.94 18.61 18.75
C GLN A 76 12.37 19.14 18.80
N ARG A 77 13.26 18.63 17.93
CA ARG A 77 14.68 18.98 17.96
C ARG A 77 15.07 20.12 17.03
N TYR A 78 14.45 20.21 15.86
CA TYR A 78 14.87 21.10 14.77
C TYR A 78 13.73 21.97 14.22
N GLY A 79 12.49 21.84 14.70
CA GLY A 79 11.33 22.48 14.09
C GLY A 79 11.43 24.01 13.99
N VAL A 80 11.83 24.68 15.07
CA VAL A 80 11.98 26.15 15.09
C VAL A 80 13.10 26.61 14.14
N GLN A 81 14.25 25.93 14.19
CA GLN A 81 15.40 26.26 13.34
C GLN A 81 15.06 26.06 11.86
N LEU A 82 14.47 24.92 11.52
CA LEU A 82 14.07 24.63 10.15
C LEU A 82 13.11 25.71 9.61
N LEU A 83 12.10 26.11 10.39
CA LEU A 83 11.18 27.15 9.93
C LEU A 83 11.90 28.48 9.72
N SER A 84 12.80 28.86 10.62
CA SER A 84 13.58 30.09 10.48
C SER A 84 14.51 30.08 9.25
N ASP A 85 15.14 28.94 8.94
CA ASP A 85 16.01 28.77 7.77
C ASP A 85 15.24 28.93 6.45
N PHE A 86 13.93 28.64 6.48
CA PHE A 86 13.01 28.81 5.35
C PHE A 86 12.22 30.14 5.40
N GLY A 87 12.61 31.07 6.27
CA GLY A 87 12.04 32.42 6.35
C GLY A 87 10.69 32.52 7.06
N PHE A 88 10.26 31.48 7.79
CA PHE A 88 9.08 31.56 8.63
C PHE A 88 9.42 32.25 9.96
N PRO A 89 8.61 33.22 10.41
CA PRO A 89 8.83 33.86 11.70
C PRO A 89 8.64 32.86 12.84
N THR A 90 9.47 32.98 13.88
CA THR A 90 9.26 32.21 15.12
C THR A 90 7.98 32.69 15.78
N MET A 91 7.09 31.75 16.12
CA MET A 91 5.83 32.08 16.78
C MET A 91 6.10 32.62 18.18
N PRO A 92 5.31 33.60 18.69
CA PRO A 92 5.52 34.18 20.01
C PRO A 92 5.45 33.18 21.17
N ASP A 93 4.69 32.10 20.98
CA ASP A 93 4.52 31.00 21.94
C ASP A 93 5.55 29.87 21.75
N GLY A 94 6.49 30.01 20.82
CA GLY A 94 7.48 28.99 20.47
C GLY A 94 6.88 27.77 19.75
N SER A 95 5.61 27.83 19.34
CA SER A 95 4.97 26.73 18.63
C SER A 95 5.50 26.58 17.21
N VAL A 96 5.50 25.34 16.72
CA VAL A 96 5.86 25.02 15.34
C VAL A 96 4.58 24.67 14.57
N PRO A 97 4.18 25.45 13.54
CA PRO A 97 3.10 25.10 12.64
C PRO A 97 3.26 23.70 12.04
N ALA A 98 2.51 22.73 12.56
CA ALA A 98 2.70 21.31 12.27
C ALA A 98 2.58 20.99 10.77
N MET A 99 1.64 21.61 10.06
CA MET A 99 1.46 21.35 8.63
C MET A 99 2.68 21.81 7.80
N VAL A 100 3.23 22.99 8.11
CA VAL A 100 4.40 23.53 7.39
C VAL A 100 5.63 22.68 7.68
N ALA A 101 5.85 22.33 8.96
CA ALA A 101 6.95 21.47 9.35
C ALA A 101 6.84 20.08 8.70
N LEU A 102 5.63 19.51 8.60
CA LEU A 102 5.38 18.24 7.92
C LEU A 102 5.67 18.34 6.42
N MET A 103 5.24 19.42 5.76
CA MET A 103 5.54 19.65 4.34
C MET A 103 7.06 19.73 4.08
N LEU A 104 7.80 20.47 4.91
CA LEU A 104 9.26 20.54 4.77
C LEU A 104 9.94 19.21 5.11
N PHE A 105 9.51 18.55 6.18
CA PHE A 105 10.01 17.23 6.58
C PHE A 105 9.82 16.19 5.49
N THR A 106 8.64 16.11 4.86
CA THR A 106 8.37 15.15 3.77
C THR A 106 9.28 15.38 2.56
N ARG A 107 9.67 16.62 2.27
CA ARG A 107 10.68 16.90 1.23
C ARG A 107 12.06 16.38 1.60
N LEU A 108 12.47 16.54 2.86
CA LEU A 108 13.75 16.02 3.36
C LEU A 108 13.76 14.48 3.42
N TRP A 109 12.61 13.87 3.75
CA TRP A 109 12.44 12.43 3.87
C TRP A 109 12.31 11.71 2.53
N GLN A 110 11.96 12.43 1.46
CA GLN A 110 11.71 11.89 0.12
C GLN A 110 12.71 10.84 -0.38
N PRO A 111 14.05 11.01 -0.32
CA PRO A 111 14.97 9.99 -0.83
C PRO A 111 14.93 8.68 -0.03
N ILE A 112 14.65 8.77 1.28
CA ILE A 112 14.48 7.58 2.14
C ILE A 112 13.19 6.87 1.74
N ASP A 113 12.12 7.65 1.53
CA ASP A 113 10.82 7.14 1.09
C ASP A 113 10.91 6.38 -0.23
N GLN A 114 11.62 6.96 -1.22
CA GLN A 114 11.85 6.31 -2.51
C GLN A 114 12.60 4.97 -2.38
N ALA A 115 13.56 4.87 -1.46
CA ALA A 115 14.26 3.60 -1.21
C ALA A 115 13.31 2.56 -0.58
N ILE A 116 12.44 2.98 0.34
CA ILE A 116 11.42 2.12 0.95
C ILE A 116 10.42 1.66 -0.11
N ASP A 117 9.98 2.53 -1.01
CA ASP A 117 9.06 2.19 -2.09
C ASP A 117 9.61 1.09 -3.02
N VAL A 118 10.92 1.12 -3.31
CA VAL A 118 11.58 0.05 -4.06
C VAL A 118 11.46 -1.28 -3.31
N LEU A 119 11.71 -1.29 -1.99
CA LEU A 119 11.58 -2.49 -1.16
C LEU A 119 10.15 -3.02 -1.13
N MET A 120 9.17 -2.12 -0.96
CA MET A 120 7.74 -2.46 -1.00
C MET A 120 7.35 -3.03 -2.37
N THR A 121 7.90 -2.49 -3.46
CA THR A 121 7.67 -3.00 -4.83
C THR A 121 8.27 -4.39 -5.03
N VAL A 122 9.44 -4.67 -4.48
CA VAL A 122 10.03 -6.02 -4.50
C VAL A 122 9.16 -7.00 -3.71
N GLN A 123 8.62 -6.57 -2.57
CA GLN A 123 7.70 -7.37 -1.76
C GLN A 123 6.42 -7.70 -2.52
N THR A 124 5.77 -6.71 -3.16
CA THR A 124 4.55 -6.95 -3.94
C THR A 124 4.80 -7.89 -5.12
N ARG A 125 5.91 -7.74 -5.84
CA ARG A 125 6.30 -8.71 -6.89
C ARG A 125 6.49 -10.13 -6.37
N THR A 126 7.04 -10.27 -5.17
CA THR A 126 7.19 -11.57 -4.52
C THR A 126 5.83 -12.20 -4.20
N PHE A 127 4.83 -11.37 -3.87
CA PHE A 127 3.46 -11.83 -3.63
C PHE A 127 2.78 -12.34 -4.91
N GLU A 128 2.98 -11.67 -6.05
CA GLU A 128 2.51 -12.14 -7.37
C GLU A 128 3.09 -13.53 -7.69
N PHE A 129 4.41 -13.70 -7.55
CA PHE A 129 5.04 -15.00 -7.82
C PHE A 129 4.55 -16.12 -6.89
N GLN A 130 4.17 -15.80 -5.65
CA GLN A 130 3.59 -16.77 -4.72
C GLN A 130 2.17 -17.15 -5.14
N ALA A 131 1.36 -16.18 -5.58
CA ALA A 131 0.01 -16.41 -6.08
C ALA A 131 0.00 -17.20 -7.40
N ASP A 132 0.91 -16.91 -8.32
CA ASP A 132 1.08 -17.67 -9.56
C ASP A 132 1.44 -19.13 -9.30
N ARG A 133 2.40 -19.38 -8.40
CA ARG A 133 2.77 -20.75 -8.00
C ARG A 133 1.60 -21.50 -7.38
N PHE A 134 0.81 -20.84 -6.54
CA PHE A 134 -0.39 -21.45 -5.97
C PHE A 134 -1.39 -21.88 -7.06
N SER A 135 -1.57 -21.07 -8.11
CA SER A 135 -2.44 -21.42 -9.25
C SER A 135 -1.94 -22.63 -10.06
N VAL A 136 -0.61 -22.71 -10.27
CA VAL A 136 0.05 -23.84 -10.94
C VAL A 136 -0.08 -25.12 -10.12
N ASP A 137 0.17 -25.04 -8.80
CA ASP A 137 0.15 -26.19 -7.90
C ASP A 137 -1.27 -26.76 -7.72
N ASP A 138 -2.32 -25.94 -7.85
CA ASP A 138 -3.72 -26.39 -7.89
C ASP A 138 -4.10 -27.07 -9.23
N GLY A 139 -3.17 -27.12 -10.20
CA GLY A 139 -3.28 -27.85 -11.46
C GLY A 139 -4.06 -27.13 -12.56
N ARG A 140 -4.15 -25.79 -12.52
CA ARG A 140 -5.09 -25.00 -13.35
C ARG A 140 -4.44 -23.86 -14.16
N SER A 141 -3.12 -23.87 -14.34
CA SER A 141 -2.38 -22.89 -15.15
C SER A 141 -1.83 -23.49 -16.43
#